data_AF-A0A652K587-F1
#
_entry.id   AF-A0A652K587-F1
#
_cell.length_a   1.000
_cell.length_b   1.000
_cell.length_c   1.000
_cell.angle_alpha   90.00
_cell.angle_beta   90.00
_cell.angle_gamma   90.00
#
_symmetry.space_group_name_H-M   'P 1'
#
loop_
_entity.id
_entity.type
_entity.pdbx_description
1 polymer ?
#
loop_
_entity_poly.entity_id
_entity_poly.type
_entity_poly.pdbx_seq_one_letter_code
_entity_poly.pdbx_strand_id
1 'polypeptide(L)'
;MSDKEVQRVHEALDEVERIADPEARVRAQSRIMAAQVERNKVWSAERRKLIIALWDGGAGLSYRQIADRLGCKLSTVQDVFRGYSGSGSHRPRKTTEE
;
A
#
# COMPACT_ATOMS: atom_id res chain seq x y z
N MET A 1 -7.29 -17.23 8.18
CA MET A 1 -8.09 -16.22 8.92
C MET A 1 -8.04 -14.85 8.25
N SER A 2 -6.89 -14.41 7.71
CA SER A 2 -6.73 -13.10 7.04
C SER A 2 -7.72 -12.85 5.90
N ASP A 3 -7.94 -13.84 5.03
CA ASP A 3 -8.66 -13.61 3.77
C ASP A 3 -10.15 -13.33 3.99
N LYS A 4 -10.72 -13.86 5.07
CA LYS A 4 -12.11 -13.57 5.49
C LYS A 4 -12.27 -12.12 5.95
N GLU A 5 -11.30 -11.57 6.67
CA GLU A 5 -11.37 -10.18 7.12
C GLU A 5 -11.13 -9.20 5.96
N VAL A 6 -10.24 -9.54 5.01
CA VAL A 6 -10.06 -8.78 3.77
C VAL A 6 -11.37 -8.75 2.97
N GLN A 7 -12.03 -9.90 2.82
CA GLN A 7 -13.32 -10.00 2.14
C GLN A 7 -14.40 -9.13 2.80
N ARG A 8 -14.51 -9.13 4.13
CA ARG A 8 -15.46 -8.28 4.85
C ARG A 8 -15.22 -6.78 4.61
N VAL A 9 -13.95 -6.36 4.52
CA VAL A 9 -13.63 -4.97 4.19
C VAL A 9 -14.08 -4.64 2.77
N HIS A 10 -13.85 -5.52 1.80
CA HIS A 10 -14.32 -5.32 0.42
C HIS A 10 -15.85 -5.23 0.35
N GLU A 11 -16.56 -6.15 1.00
CA GLU A 11 -18.03 -6.12 1.06
C GLU A 11 -18.56 -4.83 1.67
N ALA A 12 -17.93 -4.33 2.75
CA ALA A 12 -18.30 -3.06 3.36
C ALA A 12 -18.03 -1.85 2.45
N LEU A 13 -17.00 -1.89 1.61
CA LEU A 13 -16.75 -0.84 0.61
C LEU A 13 -17.80 -0.89 -0.51
N ASP A 14 -18.15 -2.07 -1.00
CA ASP A 14 -19.19 -2.24 -2.02
C ASP A 14 -20.55 -1.72 -1.51
N GLU A 15 -20.88 -1.93 -0.24
CA GLU A 15 -22.08 -1.37 0.40
C GLU A 15 -22.11 0.16 0.34
N VAL A 16 -20.96 0.82 0.59
CA VAL A 16 -20.84 2.28 0.50
C VAL A 16 -21.04 2.76 -0.94
N GLU A 17 -20.54 2.02 -1.92
CA GLU A 17 -20.71 2.34 -3.34
C GLU A 17 -22.17 2.22 -3.80
N ARG A 18 -22.97 1.35 -3.16
CA ARG A 18 -24.41 1.18 -3.45
C ARG A 18 -25.32 2.23 -2.80
N ILE A 19 -24.79 3.14 -1.98
CA ILE A 19 -25.58 4.23 -1.39
C ILE A 19 -26.25 5.04 -2.52
N ALA A 20 -27.59 5.13 -2.50
CA ALA A 20 -28.36 5.73 -3.58
C ALA A 20 -28.19 7.26 -3.66
N ASP A 21 -28.20 7.95 -2.52
CA ASP A 21 -27.97 9.41 -2.45
C ASP A 21 -26.51 9.73 -2.83
N PRO A 22 -26.27 10.46 -3.94
CA PRO A 22 -24.92 10.79 -4.38
C PRO A 22 -24.11 11.57 -3.34
N GLU A 23 -24.76 12.47 -2.58
CA GLU A 23 -24.05 13.29 -1.60
C GLU A 23 -23.65 12.46 -0.38
N ALA A 24 -24.56 11.63 0.15
CA ALA A 24 -24.23 10.67 1.20
C ALA A 24 -23.10 9.71 0.79
N ARG A 25 -23.14 9.17 -0.44
CA ARG A 25 -22.09 8.29 -0.95
C ARG A 25 -20.72 8.96 -0.95
N VAL A 26 -20.61 10.16 -1.52
CA VAL A 26 -19.33 10.89 -1.59
C VAL A 26 -18.82 11.27 -0.21
N ARG A 27 -19.69 11.67 0.73
CA ARG A 27 -19.30 11.95 2.11
C ARG A 27 -18.75 10.71 2.82
N ALA A 28 -19.38 9.55 2.62
CA ALA A 28 -18.91 8.28 3.19
C ALA A 28 -17.55 7.87 2.60
N GLN A 29 -17.40 7.90 1.27
CA GLN A 29 -16.14 7.62 0.58
C GLN A 29 -15.01 8.53 1.06
N SER A 30 -15.28 9.84 1.19
CA SER A 30 -14.30 10.82 1.64
C SER A 30 -13.79 10.54 3.06
N ARG A 31 -14.69 10.15 3.98
CA ARG A 31 -14.31 9.74 5.36
C ARG A 31 -13.44 8.48 5.36
N ILE A 32 -13.78 7.49 4.53
CA ILE A 32 -13.00 6.27 4.38
C ILE A 32 -11.62 6.57 3.83
N MET A 33 -11.52 7.37 2.77
CA MET A 33 -10.24 7.78 2.19
C MET A 33 -9.34 8.47 3.22
N ALA A 34 -9.89 9.39 4.02
CA ALA A 34 -9.13 10.07 5.08
C ALA A 34 -8.60 9.08 6.13
N ALA A 35 -9.45 8.14 6.58
CA ALA A 35 -9.01 7.12 7.53
C ALA A 35 -7.98 6.15 6.92
N GLN A 36 -8.09 5.88 5.62
CA GLN A 36 -7.16 5.00 4.91
C GLN A 36 -5.77 5.62 4.78
N VAL A 37 -5.66 6.95 4.65
CA VAL A 37 -4.36 7.65 4.66
C VAL A 37 -3.59 7.35 5.95
N GLU A 38 -4.24 7.46 7.11
CA GLU A 38 -3.57 7.20 8.39
C GLU A 38 -3.19 5.73 8.57
N ARG A 39 -4.10 4.81 8.22
CA ARG A 39 -3.82 3.36 8.29
C ARG A 39 -2.69 2.95 7.35
N ASN A 40 -2.68 3.47 6.12
CA ASN A 40 -1.68 3.12 5.11
C ASN A 40 -0.27 3.57 5.51
N LYS A 41 -0.12 4.66 6.28
CA LYS A 41 1.19 5.07 6.85
C LYS A 41 1.74 3.96 7.76
N VAL A 42 0.92 3.47 8.68
CA VAL A 42 1.29 2.41 9.62
C VAL A 42 1.58 1.10 8.88
N TRP A 43 0.67 0.65 8.03
CA TRP A 43 0.80 -0.61 7.29
C TRP A 43 2.02 -0.59 6.35
N SER A 44 2.31 0.54 5.71
CA SER A 44 3.50 0.67 4.86
C SER A 44 4.80 0.60 5.66
N ALA A 45 4.83 1.14 6.88
CA ALA A 45 5.98 1.05 7.77
C ALA A 45 6.19 -0.40 8.25
N GLU A 46 5.14 -1.12 8.62
CA GLU A 46 5.20 -2.53 8.99
C GLU A 46 5.68 -3.40 7.82
N ARG A 47 5.12 -3.21 6.62
CA ARG A 47 5.57 -3.91 5.42
C ARG A 47 7.04 -3.63 5.12
N ARG A 48 7.50 -2.38 5.24
CA ARG A 48 8.92 -2.02 5.08
C ARG A 48 9.82 -2.76 6.07
N LYS A 49 9.45 -2.78 7.37
CA LYS A 49 10.21 -3.50 8.40
C LYS A 49 10.35 -4.98 8.06
N LEU A 50 9.26 -5.63 7.66
CA LEU A 50 9.26 -7.06 7.31
C LEU A 50 10.09 -7.34 6.04
N ILE A 51 10.00 -6.49 5.02
CA ILE A 51 10.82 -6.61 3.80
C ILE A 51 12.32 -6.58 4.15
N ILE A 52 12.74 -5.64 5.00
CA ILE A 52 14.14 -5.51 5.43
C ILE A 52 14.57 -6.76 6.20
N ALA A 53 13.74 -7.24 7.13
CA ALA A 53 14.03 -8.43 7.92
C ALA A 53 14.13 -9.70 7.05
N LEU A 54 13.29 -9.85 6.02
CA LEU A 54 13.34 -10.99 5.11
C LEU A 54 14.54 -10.95 4.16
N TRP A 55 15.03 -9.75 3.82
CA TRP A 55 16.22 -9.59 2.97
C TRP A 55 17.51 -9.87 3.74
N ASP A 56 17.54 -9.58 5.05
CA ASP A 56 18.64 -9.90 5.97
C ASP A 56 20.02 -9.50 5.44
N GLY A 57 20.16 -8.24 5.01
CA GLY A 57 21.42 -7.72 4.48
C GLY A 57 21.93 -8.39 3.21
N GLY A 58 21.09 -9.19 2.53
CA GLY A 58 21.46 -9.99 1.35
C GLY A 58 21.72 -11.47 1.65
N ALA A 59 21.72 -11.90 2.91
CA ALA A 59 21.82 -13.31 3.30
C ALA A 59 20.46 -14.04 3.27
N GLY A 60 19.36 -13.28 3.23
CA GLY A 60 17.99 -13.78 3.23
C GLY A 60 17.40 -14.00 1.84
N LEU A 61 16.12 -13.67 1.69
CA LEU A 61 15.38 -13.85 0.45
C LEU A 61 15.77 -12.79 -0.60
N SER A 62 15.78 -13.20 -1.88
CA SER A 62 15.87 -12.25 -2.99
C SER A 62 14.62 -11.35 -3.05
N TYR A 63 14.73 -10.19 -3.69
CA TYR A 63 13.59 -9.26 -3.81
C TYR A 63 12.36 -9.88 -4.46
N ARG A 64 12.55 -10.79 -5.43
CA ARG A 64 11.44 -11.48 -6.10
C ARG A 64 10.75 -12.46 -5.17
N GLN A 65 11.51 -13.26 -4.44
CA GLN A 65 10.96 -14.18 -3.43
C GLN A 65 10.21 -13.44 -2.32
N ILE A 66 10.70 -12.27 -1.89
CA ILE A 66 9.99 -11.43 -0.91
C ILE A 66 8.67 -10.92 -1.50
N ALA A 67 8.70 -10.43 -2.75
CA ALA A 67 7.50 -9.93 -3.42
C ALA A 67 6.41 -11.01 -3.52
N ASP A 68 6.80 -12.19 -4.00
CA ASP A 68 5.89 -13.34 -4.14
C ASP A 68 5.36 -13.79 -2.77
N ARG A 69 6.22 -13.88 -1.76
CA ARG A 69 5.85 -14.29 -0.39
C ARG A 69 4.85 -13.34 0.26
N LEU A 70 4.98 -12.04 0.01
CA LEU A 70 4.11 -11.02 0.60
C LEU A 70 2.92 -10.65 -0.29
N GLY A 71 2.80 -11.25 -1.49
CA GLY A 71 1.73 -10.92 -2.44
C GLY A 71 1.78 -9.47 -2.92
N CYS A 72 2.97 -8.89 -3.09
CA CYS A 72 3.13 -7.51 -3.54
C CYS A 72 3.98 -7.42 -4.81
N LYS A 73 3.95 -6.26 -5.48
CA LYS A 73 4.76 -6.04 -6.69
C LYS A 73 6.24 -5.98 -6.33
N LEU A 74 7.11 -6.50 -7.22
CA LEU A 74 8.56 -6.39 -7.07
C LEU A 74 9.02 -4.94 -6.86
N SER A 75 8.39 -3.98 -7.53
CA SER A 75 8.68 -2.55 -7.34
C SER A 75 8.50 -2.09 -5.90
N THR A 76 7.48 -2.60 -5.19
CA THR A 76 7.25 -2.27 -3.77
C THR A 76 8.42 -2.70 -2.89
N VAL A 77 9.03 -3.85 -3.17
CA VAL A 77 10.23 -4.31 -2.46
C VAL A 77 11.43 -3.44 -2.82
N GLN A 78 11.63 -3.14 -4.10
CA GLN A 78 12.74 -2.30 -4.55
C GLN A 78 12.67 -0.88 -3.97
N ASP A 79 11.47 -0.29 -3.90
CA ASP A 79 11.26 1.07 -3.39
C ASP A 79 11.63 1.20 -1.91
N VAL A 80 11.50 0.13 -1.14
CA VAL A 80 11.97 0.08 0.25
C VAL A 80 13.46 0.38 0.34
N PHE A 81 14.28 -0.23 -0.54
CA PHE A 81 15.74 -0.10 -0.53
C PHE A 81 16.26 1.09 -1.33
N ARG A 82 15.47 1.63 -2.27
CA ARG A 82 15.82 2.88 -3.00
C ARG A 82 15.65 4.14 -2.16
N GLY A 83 15.25 4.03 -0.89
CA GLY A 83 14.98 5.19 -0.04
C GLY A 83 13.72 5.96 -0.45
N TYR A 84 12.91 5.43 -1.36
CA TYR A 84 11.69 6.08 -1.81
C TYR A 84 10.61 5.89 -0.74
N SER A 85 10.21 6.97 -0.08
CA SER A 85 8.92 7.00 0.61
C SER A 85 7.91 7.54 -0.40
N GLY A 86 6.80 6.85 -0.61
CA GLY A 86 5.82 7.16 -1.67
C GLY A 86 5.13 8.53 -1.59
N SER A 87 5.62 9.49 -0.80
CA SER A 87 5.32 10.90 -1.05
C SER A 87 6.12 11.32 -2.27
N GLY A 88 5.44 11.76 -3.34
CA GLY A 88 6.10 12.30 -4.54
C GLY A 88 7.07 13.46 -4.27
N SER A 89 7.19 13.92 -3.01
CA SER A 89 8.18 14.87 -2.51
C SER A 89 9.63 14.49 -2.81
N HIS A 90 9.98 13.21 -2.86
CA HIS A 90 11.35 12.77 -3.14
C HIS A 90 11.51 12.13 -4.53
N ARG A 91 10.51 12.29 -5.40
CA ARG A 91 10.60 11.78 -6.76
C ARG A 91 11.62 12.59 -7.56
N PRO A 92 12.73 11.98 -8.05
CA PRO A 92 13.60 12.66 -8.99
C PRO A 92 12.73 13.08 -10.17
N ARG A 93 12.62 14.39 -10.40
CA ARG A 93 11.93 14.89 -11.59
C ARG A 93 12.72 14.37 -12.78
N LYS A 94 12.02 13.80 -13.75
CA LYS A 94 12.63 13.46 -15.03
C LYS A 94 13.08 14.79 -15.63
N THR A 95 14.38 15.04 -15.72
CA THR A 95 14.91 16.12 -16.55
C THR A 95 14.52 15.78 -17.98
N THR A 96 13.58 16.53 -18.53
CA THR A 96 13.38 16.57 -19.97
C THR A 96 14.58 17.36 -20.52
N GLU A 97 15.57 16.65 -21.03
CA GLU A 97 16.55 17.28 -21.93
C GLU A 97 15.82 17.50 -23.26
N GLU A 98 15.66 18.78 -23.63
CA GLU A 98 15.30 19.21 -24.99
C GLU A 98 16.46 18.98 -25.96
#